data_AF-O67696-F1
#
_entry.id   AF-O67696-F1
#
_cell.length_a   1.000
_cell.length_b   1.000
_cell.length_c   1.000
_cell.angle_alpha   90.00
_cell.angle_beta   90.00
_cell.angle_gamma   90.00
#
_symmetry.space_group_name_H-M   'P 1'
#
loop_
_entity.id
_entity.type
_entity.pdbx_description
1 polymer ?
#
loop_
_entity_poly.entity_id
_entity_poly.type
_entity_poly.pdbx_seq_one_letter_code
_entity_poly.pdbx_strand_id
1 'polypeptide(L)'
;MLDKVKREVFFVARLLVVLYLSTLLLISYENVNYIAVGILSVYFLINVYVYFFSKPRILQLISPFLDIILVPAFVFFSKILYSIYALGVLISVYAWRKPVLAGIILLETYGLAFFYFSGHYLLMISHFILFLALFFTSYNFEYATVVGKERKRILKLKKNYHKLLKEFSNFEREKRMFSNLRKILKLLRESKEPKDYFEGLKREFNVKRISVIPVNEVEGEEVFDYDKGTLSVFVKLDRGYAKVVYELDPPFRLRDPVLIQALVEGAKLLSLYVEGFEESAEGKQVLVVG
;
A
#
# COMPACT_ATOMS: atom_id res chain seq x y z
N MET A 1 -13.52 -17.97 10.45
CA MET A 1 -13.10 -19.01 9.47
C MET A 1 -11.69 -19.52 9.75
N LEU A 2 -10.67 -18.63 9.83
CA LEU A 2 -9.29 -19.01 10.16
C LEU A 2 -9.20 -19.86 11.43
N ASP A 3 -9.77 -19.45 12.56
CA ASP A 3 -9.65 -20.21 13.82
C ASP A 3 -10.27 -21.62 13.79
N LYS A 4 -11.23 -21.88 12.88
CA LYS A 4 -11.82 -23.20 12.68
C LYS A 4 -10.86 -24.11 11.90
N VAL A 5 -10.42 -23.68 10.71
CA VAL A 5 -9.43 -24.41 9.89
C VAL A 5 -8.16 -24.69 10.70
N LYS A 6 -7.72 -23.68 11.45
CA LYS A 6 -6.58 -23.79 12.37
C LYS A 6 -6.76 -24.90 13.41
N ARG A 7 -7.95 -25.07 13.98
CA ARG A 7 -8.26 -26.11 14.96
C ARG A 7 -8.32 -27.50 14.31
N GLU A 8 -8.90 -27.58 13.13
CA GLU A 8 -8.97 -28.81 12.34
C GLU A 8 -7.57 -29.31 11.99
N VAL A 9 -6.66 -28.44 11.54
CA VAL A 9 -5.27 -28.84 11.25
C VAL A 9 -4.54 -29.39 12.48
N PHE A 10 -4.69 -28.75 13.64
CA PHE A 10 -4.08 -29.24 14.89
C PHE A 10 -4.68 -30.59 15.30
N PHE A 11 -6.00 -30.74 15.22
CA PHE A 11 -6.67 -32.00 15.54
C PHE A 11 -6.23 -33.12 14.60
N VAL A 12 -6.20 -32.88 13.28
CA VAL A 12 -5.75 -33.85 12.28
C VAL A 12 -4.29 -34.23 12.52
N ALA A 13 -3.41 -33.26 12.77
CA ALA A 13 -2.00 -33.57 13.03
C ALA A 13 -1.81 -34.46 14.28
N ARG A 14 -2.55 -34.18 15.36
CA ARG A 14 -2.51 -35.02 16.56
C ARG A 14 -3.14 -36.39 16.35
N LEU A 15 -4.20 -36.47 15.57
CA LEU A 15 -4.79 -37.76 15.18
C LEU A 15 -3.77 -38.59 14.40
N LEU A 16 -3.03 -37.98 13.47
CA LEU A 16 -1.94 -38.64 12.76
C LEU A 16 -0.83 -39.10 13.70
N VAL A 17 -0.46 -38.30 14.71
CA VAL A 17 0.48 -38.73 15.76
C VAL A 17 -0.06 -39.94 16.53
N VAL A 18 -1.34 -39.93 16.93
CA VAL A 18 -1.95 -41.08 17.62
C VAL A 18 -1.93 -42.32 16.73
N LEU A 19 -2.30 -42.21 15.46
CA LEU A 19 -2.29 -43.31 14.49
C LEU A 19 -0.87 -43.84 14.26
N TYR A 20 0.12 -42.96 14.20
CA TYR A 20 1.52 -43.35 14.08
C TYR A 20 1.99 -44.12 15.32
N LEU A 21 1.69 -43.64 16.52
CA LEU A 21 2.10 -44.30 17.75
C LEU A 21 1.34 -45.63 17.97
N SER A 22 0.06 -45.70 17.58
CA SER A 22 -0.70 -46.94 17.69
C SER A 22 -0.19 -48.02 16.72
N THR A 23 0.17 -47.65 15.49
CA THR A 23 0.80 -48.59 14.55
C THR A 23 2.15 -49.10 15.04
N LEU A 24 2.98 -48.25 15.66
CA LEU A 24 4.23 -48.70 16.29
C LEU A 24 4.03 -49.72 17.41
N LEU A 25 3.01 -49.54 18.26
CA LEU A 25 2.67 -50.50 19.30
C LEU A 25 2.18 -51.84 18.72
N LEU A 26 1.39 -51.80 17.65
CA LEU A 26 0.91 -53.01 16.97
C LEU A 26 2.07 -53.81 16.36
N ILE A 27 3.04 -53.13 15.75
CA ILE A 27 4.24 -53.78 15.20
C ILE A 27 5.08 -54.38 16.33
N SER A 28 5.13 -53.73 17.49
CA SER A 28 5.93 -54.15 18.63
C SER A 28 5.13 -54.98 19.65
N TYR A 29 4.10 -55.71 19.21
CA TYR A 29 3.09 -56.36 20.07
C TYR A 29 3.69 -57.18 21.23
N GLU A 30 4.80 -57.89 20.99
CA GLU A 30 5.46 -58.74 21.99
C GLU A 30 6.15 -57.94 23.11
N ASN A 31 6.53 -56.69 22.85
CA ASN A 31 7.26 -55.82 23.77
C ASN A 31 6.44 -54.60 24.22
N VAL A 32 5.10 -54.70 24.16
CA VAL A 32 4.23 -53.59 24.50
C VAL A 32 4.30 -53.28 25.99
N ASN A 33 4.77 -52.07 26.31
CA ASN A 33 4.64 -51.53 27.65
C ASN A 33 3.21 -51.03 27.89
N TYR A 34 2.46 -51.66 28.79
CA TYR A 34 1.09 -51.27 29.16
C TYR A 34 0.98 -49.81 29.64
N ILE A 35 2.04 -49.26 30.26
CA ILE A 35 2.08 -47.84 30.65
C ILE A 35 2.00 -46.94 29.40
N ALA A 36 2.72 -47.28 28.33
CA ALA A 36 2.70 -46.53 27.08
C ALA A 36 1.32 -46.59 26.42
N VAL A 37 0.66 -47.75 26.44
CA VAL A 37 -0.72 -47.90 25.95
C VAL A 37 -1.70 -47.00 26.73
N GLY A 38 -1.55 -46.94 28.05
CA GLY A 38 -2.35 -46.07 28.91
C GLY A 38 -2.17 -44.59 28.58
N ILE A 39 -0.91 -44.14 28.43
CA ILE A 39 -0.60 -42.76 28.03
C ILE A 39 -1.21 -42.42 26.67
N LEU A 40 -1.07 -43.30 25.68
CA LEU A 40 -1.63 -43.09 24.35
C LEU A 40 -3.16 -43.02 24.36
N SER A 41 -3.81 -43.88 25.16
CA SER A 41 -5.26 -43.91 25.31
C SER A 41 -5.79 -42.62 25.94
N VAL A 42 -5.14 -42.16 27.02
CA VAL A 42 -5.45 -40.87 27.65
C VAL A 42 -5.22 -39.72 26.68
N TYR A 43 -4.12 -39.74 25.93
CA TYR A 43 -3.80 -38.73 24.92
C TYR A 43 -4.88 -38.67 23.83
N PHE A 44 -5.32 -39.82 23.31
CA PHE A 44 -6.39 -39.89 22.31
C PHE A 44 -7.72 -39.36 22.85
N LEU A 45 -8.14 -39.81 24.04
CA LEU A 45 -9.40 -39.37 24.66
C LEU A 45 -9.43 -37.86 24.88
N ILE A 46 -8.32 -37.29 25.37
CA ILE A 46 -8.18 -35.84 25.56
C ILE A 46 -8.29 -35.11 24.21
N ASN A 47 -7.64 -35.60 23.16
CA ASN A 47 -7.70 -34.95 21.85
C ASN A 47 -9.10 -34.95 21.23
N VAL A 48 -9.79 -36.09 21.31
CA VAL A 48 -11.19 -36.20 20.88
C VAL A 48 -12.08 -35.27 21.71
N TYR A 49 -11.89 -35.25 23.03
CA TYR A 49 -12.66 -34.40 23.94
C TYR A 49 -12.44 -32.91 23.65
N VAL A 50 -11.19 -32.47 23.51
CA VAL A 50 -10.84 -31.08 23.18
C VAL A 50 -11.44 -30.65 21.84
N TYR A 51 -11.51 -31.53 20.85
CA TYR A 51 -12.08 -31.20 19.54
C TYR A 51 -13.60 -31.05 19.58
N PHE A 52 -14.33 -32.04 20.10
CA PHE A 52 -15.79 -32.03 20.13
C PHE A 52 -16.37 -31.09 21.19
N PHE A 53 -15.80 -31.10 22.40
CA PHE A 53 -16.33 -30.36 23.55
C PHE A 53 -15.67 -29.01 23.77
N SER A 54 -15.06 -28.44 22.72
CA SER A 54 -14.26 -27.20 22.70
C SER A 54 -14.91 -25.90 23.21
N LYS A 55 -16.09 -25.94 23.86
CA LYS A 55 -16.76 -24.76 24.42
C LYS A 55 -16.01 -24.13 25.63
N PRO A 56 -15.39 -24.87 26.56
CA PRO A 56 -14.59 -24.25 27.60
C PRO A 56 -13.23 -23.89 27.01
N ARG A 57 -12.98 -22.58 26.85
CA ARG A 57 -11.69 -22.02 26.39
C ARG A 57 -10.49 -22.58 27.16
N ILE A 58 -10.68 -22.97 28.43
CA ILE A 58 -9.66 -23.52 29.32
C ILE A 58 -9.00 -24.78 28.73
N LEU A 59 -9.78 -25.71 28.16
CA LEU A 59 -9.22 -26.94 27.59
C LEU A 59 -8.34 -26.66 26.37
N GLN A 60 -8.66 -25.64 25.57
CA GLN A 60 -7.84 -25.23 24.43
C GLN A 60 -6.52 -24.60 24.88
N LEU A 61 -6.50 -23.95 26.04
CA LEU A 61 -5.30 -23.38 26.64
C LEU A 61 -4.35 -24.46 27.19
N ILE A 62 -4.91 -25.48 27.85
CA ILE A 62 -4.14 -26.55 28.50
C ILE A 62 -3.67 -27.61 27.51
N SER A 63 -4.45 -27.88 26.46
CA SER A 63 -4.19 -28.99 25.54
C SER A 63 -2.77 -29.02 24.94
N PRO A 64 -2.14 -27.89 24.57
CA PRO A 64 -0.75 -27.89 24.14
C PRO A 64 0.28 -28.32 25.18
N PHE A 65 0.02 -28.05 26.47
CA PHE A 65 0.89 -28.53 27.54
C PHE A 65 0.76 -30.03 27.74
N LEU A 66 -0.41 -30.59 27.45
CA LEU A 66 -0.61 -32.05 27.46
C LEU A 66 0.20 -32.73 26.36
N ASP A 67 0.39 -32.11 25.20
CA ASP A 67 1.27 -32.65 24.15
C ASP A 67 2.73 -32.73 24.63
N ILE A 68 3.20 -31.69 25.32
CA ILE A 68 4.56 -31.61 25.88
C ILE A 68 4.79 -32.68 26.95
N ILE A 69 3.78 -33.02 27.74
CA ILE A 69 3.96 -34.02 28.79
C ILE A 69 3.73 -35.43 28.25
N LEU A 70 2.61 -35.66 27.57
CA LEU A 70 2.15 -37.02 27.26
C LEU A 70 2.92 -37.66 26.11
N VAL A 71 3.31 -36.90 25.07
CA VAL A 71 4.00 -37.50 23.91
C VAL A 71 5.45 -37.86 24.24
N PRO A 72 6.27 -36.99 24.86
CA PRO A 72 7.58 -37.37 25.38
C PRO A 72 7.51 -38.50 26.41
N ALA A 73 6.53 -38.49 27.33
CA ALA A 73 6.35 -39.59 28.25
C ALA A 73 6.08 -40.91 27.52
N PHE A 74 5.20 -40.91 26.50
CA PHE A 74 4.98 -42.07 25.65
C PHE A 74 6.29 -42.55 24.99
N VAL A 75 7.04 -41.63 24.39
CA VAL A 75 8.31 -41.95 23.73
C VAL A 75 9.29 -42.58 24.72
N PHE A 76 9.39 -42.07 25.94
CA PHE A 76 10.26 -42.62 26.98
C PHE A 76 9.81 -44.01 27.45
N PHE A 77 8.52 -44.19 27.78
CA PHE A 77 8.02 -45.46 28.33
C PHE A 77 7.86 -46.56 27.29
N SER A 78 7.57 -46.22 26.02
CA SER A 78 7.42 -47.22 24.96
C SER A 78 8.72 -47.97 24.65
N LYS A 79 9.89 -47.34 24.91
CA LYS A 79 11.22 -47.87 24.55
C LYS A 79 11.40 -48.16 23.04
N ILE A 80 10.53 -47.61 22.19
CA ILE A 80 10.59 -47.77 20.74
C ILE A 80 11.33 -46.58 20.14
N LEU A 81 12.50 -46.81 19.55
CA LEU A 81 13.35 -45.77 18.95
C LEU A 81 12.59 -44.87 17.98
N TYR A 82 11.80 -45.47 17.09
CA TYR A 82 11.07 -44.77 16.04
C TYR A 82 9.97 -43.83 16.58
N SER A 83 9.53 -44.00 17.83
CA SER A 83 8.51 -43.12 18.43
C SER A 83 8.96 -41.67 18.52
N ILE A 84 10.28 -41.39 18.53
CA ILE A 84 10.84 -40.03 18.59
C ILE A 84 10.37 -39.14 17.43
N TYR A 85 10.07 -39.71 16.26
CA TYR A 85 9.62 -38.95 15.09
C TYR A 85 8.23 -38.32 15.25
N ALA A 86 7.41 -38.83 16.18
CA ALA A 86 6.14 -38.20 16.55
C ALA A 86 6.36 -36.75 17.04
N LEU A 87 7.47 -36.50 17.74
CA LEU A 87 7.81 -35.17 18.22
C LEU A 87 8.16 -34.22 17.07
N GLY A 88 8.67 -34.72 15.93
CA GLY A 88 8.93 -33.90 14.75
C GLY A 88 7.66 -33.31 14.13
N VAL A 89 6.57 -34.08 14.12
CA VAL A 89 5.25 -33.60 13.69
C VAL A 89 4.78 -32.49 14.62
N LEU A 90 4.89 -32.69 15.93
CA LEU A 90 4.51 -31.68 16.92
C LEU A 90 5.38 -30.42 16.83
N ILE A 91 6.70 -30.55 16.66
CA ILE A 91 7.60 -29.41 16.43
C ILE A 91 7.13 -28.63 15.22
N SER A 92 6.86 -29.28 14.10
CA SER A 92 6.43 -28.61 12.86
C SER A 92 5.10 -27.85 13.04
N VAL A 93 4.16 -28.44 13.80
CA VAL A 93 2.85 -27.85 14.07
C VAL A 93 2.93 -26.69 15.08
N TYR A 94 3.76 -26.82 16.11
CA TYR A 94 3.92 -25.80 17.15
C TYR A 94 4.88 -24.67 16.78
N ALA A 95 5.92 -24.94 15.98
CA ALA A 95 6.97 -23.98 15.65
C ALA A 95 6.41 -22.71 15.03
N TRP A 96 5.37 -22.86 14.20
CA TRP A 96 4.66 -21.74 13.60
C TRP A 96 3.94 -20.87 14.65
N ARG A 97 3.34 -21.42 15.71
CA ARG A 97 2.38 -20.66 16.55
C ARG A 97 2.78 -20.41 17.98
N LYS A 98 3.50 -21.35 18.56
CA LYS A 98 3.96 -21.29 19.95
C LYS A 98 5.44 -21.68 19.93
N PRO A 99 6.33 -20.79 19.45
CA PRO A 99 7.75 -21.12 19.29
C PRO A 99 8.39 -21.54 20.61
N VAL A 100 7.92 -20.99 21.74
CA VAL A 100 8.33 -21.42 23.07
C VAL A 100 7.98 -22.89 23.33
N LEU A 101 6.76 -23.34 23.01
CA LEU A 101 6.38 -24.75 23.18
C LEU A 101 7.15 -25.66 22.22
N ALA A 102 7.31 -25.24 20.97
CA ALA A 102 8.12 -25.99 20.02
C ALA A 102 9.59 -26.08 20.44
N GLY A 103 10.14 -25.03 21.04
CA GLY A 103 11.49 -25.02 21.61
C GLY A 103 11.62 -25.97 22.80
N ILE A 104 10.59 -26.07 23.65
CA ILE A 104 10.56 -27.07 24.74
C ILE A 104 10.54 -28.49 24.17
N ILE A 105 9.67 -28.77 23.20
CA ILE A 105 9.61 -30.09 22.53
C ILE A 105 10.93 -30.40 21.81
N LEU A 106 11.60 -29.40 21.23
CA LEU A 106 12.92 -29.53 20.63
C LEU A 106 14.00 -29.89 21.66
N LEU A 107 13.91 -29.33 22.88
CA LEU A 107 14.81 -29.67 23.98
C LEU A 107 14.54 -31.10 24.48
N GLU A 108 13.28 -31.49 24.62
CA GLU A 108 12.88 -32.84 25.04
C GLU A 108 13.27 -33.89 24.00
N THR A 109 13.12 -33.60 22.71
CA THR A 109 13.63 -34.47 21.63
C THR A 109 15.13 -34.65 21.71
N TYR A 110 15.88 -33.58 21.99
CA TYR A 110 17.32 -33.70 22.20
C TYR A 110 17.66 -34.59 23.40
N GLY A 111 16.97 -34.41 24.53
CA GLY A 111 17.15 -35.26 25.72
C GLY A 111 16.80 -36.74 25.47
N LEU A 112 15.71 -36.99 24.76
CA LEU A 112 15.30 -38.35 24.39
C LEU A 112 16.24 -38.98 23.35
N ALA A 113 16.71 -38.21 22.37
CA ALA A 113 17.71 -38.66 21.42
C ALA A 113 19.02 -39.02 22.13
N PHE A 114 19.45 -38.23 23.11
CA PHE A 114 20.62 -38.55 23.93
C PHE A 114 20.46 -39.88 24.67
N PHE A 115 19.28 -40.14 25.26
CA PHE A 115 18.99 -41.41 25.94
C PHE A 115 19.08 -42.61 24.98
N TYR A 116 18.40 -42.53 23.83
CA TYR A 116 18.29 -43.63 22.87
C TYR A 116 19.55 -43.89 22.05
N PHE A 117 20.30 -42.84 21.69
CA PHE A 117 21.50 -42.92 20.87
C PHE A 117 22.79 -42.74 21.68
N SER A 118 22.74 -43.00 23.00
CA SER A 118 23.93 -42.97 23.85
C SER A 118 24.99 -43.94 23.30
N GLY A 119 26.10 -43.38 22.79
CA GLY A 119 27.18 -44.13 22.11
C GLY A 119 27.25 -43.94 20.59
N HIS A 120 26.19 -43.43 19.94
CA HIS A 120 26.16 -43.12 18.51
C HIS A 120 26.05 -41.62 18.27
N TYR A 121 27.08 -40.85 18.65
CA TYR A 121 27.08 -39.38 18.59
C TYR A 121 26.71 -38.79 17.22
N LEU A 122 27.15 -39.42 16.12
CA LEU A 122 26.82 -38.97 14.76
C LEU A 122 25.32 -39.08 14.46
N LEU A 123 24.68 -40.18 14.88
CA LEU A 123 23.23 -40.35 14.73
C LEU A 123 22.49 -39.34 15.59
N MET A 124 22.94 -39.10 16.83
CA MET A 124 22.33 -38.08 17.68
C MET A 124 22.36 -36.69 17.03
N ILE A 125 23.52 -36.27 16.50
CA ILE A 125 23.66 -34.98 15.82
C ILE A 125 22.78 -34.92 14.56
N SER A 126 22.72 -35.98 13.76
CA SER A 126 21.91 -35.99 12.54
C SER A 126 20.41 -35.84 12.82
N HIS A 127 19.91 -36.51 13.86
CA HIS A 127 18.50 -36.38 14.28
C HIS A 127 18.23 -34.97 14.82
N PHE A 128 19.15 -34.41 15.61
CA PHE A 128 18.99 -33.04 16.11
C PHE A 128 18.95 -32.01 14.97
N ILE A 129 19.83 -32.12 13.97
CA ILE A 129 19.81 -31.26 12.77
C ILE A 129 18.47 -31.38 12.03
N LEU A 130 17.92 -32.59 11.92
CA LEU A 130 16.63 -32.82 11.27
C LEU A 130 15.49 -32.12 12.02
N PHE A 131 15.43 -32.23 13.35
CA PHE A 131 14.40 -31.55 14.14
C PHE A 131 14.59 -30.02 14.12
N LEU A 132 15.83 -29.54 14.11
CA LEU A 132 16.15 -28.12 13.95
C LEU A 132 15.68 -27.59 12.59
N ALA A 133 15.89 -28.36 11.51
CA ALA A 133 15.41 -28.03 10.18
C ALA A 133 13.88 -27.98 10.12
N LEU A 134 13.17 -28.91 10.76
CA LEU A 134 11.71 -28.88 10.88
C LEU A 134 11.23 -27.62 11.62
N PHE A 135 11.88 -27.26 12.73
CA PHE A 135 11.57 -26.05 13.48
C PHE A 135 11.72 -24.79 12.62
N PHE A 136 12.85 -24.61 11.91
CA PHE A 136 13.09 -23.42 11.10
C PHE A 136 12.25 -23.36 9.81
N THR A 137 12.02 -24.50 9.16
CA THR A 137 11.18 -24.55 7.94
C THR A 137 9.75 -24.14 8.22
N SER A 138 9.18 -24.58 9.34
CA SER A 138 7.85 -24.15 9.79
C SER A 138 7.78 -22.66 10.13
N TYR A 139 8.88 -22.06 10.61
CA TYR A 139 8.95 -20.63 10.94
C TYR A 139 8.99 -19.72 9.68
N ASN A 140 9.66 -20.16 8.61
CA ASN A 140 9.81 -19.38 7.37
C ASN A 140 8.48 -19.03 6.69
N PHE A 141 7.46 -19.90 6.81
CA PHE A 141 6.16 -19.67 6.18
C PHE A 141 5.49 -18.38 6.69
N GLU A 142 5.55 -18.10 8.00
CA GLU A 142 4.94 -16.89 8.55
C GLU A 142 5.70 -15.62 8.17
N TYR A 143 7.04 -15.65 8.22
CA TYR A 143 7.86 -14.54 7.76
C TYR A 143 7.49 -14.15 6.33
N ALA A 144 7.37 -15.12 5.42
CA ALA A 144 6.96 -14.86 4.05
C ALA A 144 5.56 -14.22 3.97
N THR A 145 4.59 -14.68 4.76
CA THR A 145 3.22 -14.12 4.75
C THR A 145 3.14 -12.73 5.37
N VAL A 146 3.84 -12.46 6.47
CA VAL A 146 3.87 -11.16 7.15
C VAL A 146 4.59 -10.14 6.28
N VAL A 147 5.77 -10.48 5.77
CA VAL A 147 6.53 -9.63 4.83
C VAL A 147 5.71 -9.38 3.57
N GLY A 148 5.00 -10.40 3.05
CA GLY A 148 4.10 -10.24 1.92
C GLY A 148 2.93 -9.28 2.18
N LYS A 149 2.32 -9.32 3.38
CA LYS A 149 1.26 -8.38 3.78
C LYS A 149 1.81 -6.96 3.95
N GLU A 150 2.96 -6.80 4.60
CA GLU A 150 3.60 -5.50 4.78
C GLU A 150 4.01 -4.88 3.45
N ARG A 151 4.60 -5.66 2.53
CA ARG A 151 4.90 -5.20 1.17
C ARG A 151 3.66 -4.67 0.45
N LYS A 152 2.51 -5.38 0.55
CA LYS A 152 1.25 -4.91 -0.03
C LYS A 152 0.75 -3.61 0.59
N ARG A 153 0.90 -3.44 1.92
CA ARG A 153 0.56 -2.19 2.63
C ARG A 153 1.42 -1.02 2.14
N ILE A 154 2.72 -1.20 2.04
CA ILE A 154 3.67 -0.18 1.55
C ILE A 154 3.34 0.23 0.11
N LEU A 155 3.09 -0.74 -0.78
CA LEU A 155 2.71 -0.45 -2.17
C LEU A 155 1.39 0.34 -2.27
N LYS A 156 0.39 -0.01 -1.45
CA LYS A 156 -0.87 0.74 -1.37
C LYS A 156 -0.64 2.17 -0.87
N LEU A 157 0.21 2.35 0.13
CA LEU A 157 0.57 3.66 0.67
C LEU A 157 1.25 4.54 -0.39
N LYS A 158 2.21 3.98 -1.14
CA LYS A 158 2.89 4.68 -2.24
C LYS A 158 1.91 5.13 -3.33
N LYS A 159 0.96 4.26 -3.70
CA LYS A 159 -0.09 4.60 -4.67
C LYS A 159 -0.99 5.75 -4.18
N ASN A 160 -1.41 5.70 -2.91
CA ASN A 160 -2.24 6.74 -2.31
C ASN A 160 -1.50 8.08 -2.22
N TYR A 161 -0.21 8.06 -1.84
CA TYR A 161 0.62 9.25 -1.78
C TYR A 161 0.77 9.92 -3.15
N HIS A 162 1.03 9.13 -4.21
CA HIS A 162 1.11 9.66 -5.57
C HIS A 162 -0.22 10.27 -6.04
N LYS A 163 -1.35 9.65 -5.68
CA LYS A 163 -2.68 10.22 -5.96
C LYS A 163 -2.88 11.56 -5.25
N LEU A 164 -2.52 11.63 -3.97
CA LEU A 164 -2.68 12.85 -3.15
C LEU A 164 -1.77 13.99 -3.65
N LEU A 165 -0.56 13.69 -4.11
CA LEU A 165 0.32 14.67 -4.76
C LEU A 165 -0.31 15.25 -6.03
N LYS A 166 -0.94 14.40 -6.85
CA LYS A 166 -1.64 14.85 -8.07
C LYS A 166 -2.83 15.74 -7.72
N GLU A 167 -3.65 15.33 -6.75
CA GLU A 167 -4.78 16.14 -6.27
C GLU A 167 -4.31 17.49 -5.70
N PHE A 168 -3.22 17.51 -4.92
CA PHE A 168 -2.63 18.73 -4.40
C PHE A 168 -2.15 19.67 -5.52
N SER A 169 -1.45 19.14 -6.53
CA SER A 169 -0.99 19.95 -7.67
C SER A 169 -2.15 20.56 -8.48
N ASN A 170 -3.25 19.83 -8.64
CA ASN A 170 -4.46 20.33 -9.28
C ASN A 170 -5.11 21.45 -8.44
N PHE A 171 -5.25 21.23 -7.14
CA PHE A 171 -5.79 22.22 -6.22
C PHE A 171 -4.93 23.51 -6.17
N GLU A 172 -3.62 23.38 -6.18
CA GLU A 172 -2.70 24.52 -6.21
C GLU A 172 -2.82 25.30 -7.54
N ARG A 173 -3.03 24.60 -8.66
CA ARG A 173 -3.31 25.23 -9.96
C ARG A 173 -4.64 25.99 -9.92
N GLU A 174 -5.72 25.36 -9.45
CA GLU A 174 -7.04 25.99 -9.32
C GLU A 174 -7.00 27.22 -8.40
N LYS A 175 -6.34 27.11 -7.24
CA LYS A 175 -6.17 28.23 -6.31
C LYS A 175 -5.45 29.41 -6.96
N ARG A 176 -4.40 29.16 -7.75
CA ARG A 176 -3.70 30.21 -8.51
C ARG A 176 -4.59 30.84 -9.57
N MET A 177 -5.36 30.04 -10.31
CA MET A 177 -6.35 30.53 -11.28
C MET A 177 -7.39 31.44 -10.63
N PHE A 178 -8.00 31.01 -9.52
CA PHE A 178 -8.96 31.83 -8.76
C PHE A 178 -8.34 33.10 -8.20
N SER A 179 -7.10 33.04 -7.72
CA SER A 179 -6.39 34.22 -7.25
C SER A 179 -6.15 35.23 -8.38
N ASN A 180 -5.78 34.76 -9.58
CA ASN A 180 -5.58 35.62 -10.74
C ASN A 180 -6.88 36.26 -11.21
N LEU A 181 -7.98 35.49 -11.27
CA LEU A 181 -9.30 36.02 -11.59
C LEU A 181 -9.74 37.11 -10.60
N ARG A 182 -9.51 36.92 -9.29
CA ARG A 182 -9.79 37.96 -8.28
C ARG A 182 -8.99 39.24 -8.51
N LYS A 183 -7.71 39.12 -8.88
CA LYS A 183 -6.85 40.27 -9.19
C LYS A 183 -7.37 41.03 -10.42
N ILE A 184 -7.72 40.30 -11.49
CA ILE A 184 -8.28 40.87 -12.72
C ILE A 184 -9.59 41.61 -12.43
N LEU A 185 -10.51 40.98 -11.69
CA LEU A 185 -11.79 41.60 -11.30
C LEU A 185 -11.60 42.83 -10.41
N LYS A 186 -10.59 42.81 -9.54
CA LYS A 186 -10.23 43.97 -8.72
C LYS A 186 -9.77 45.14 -9.61
N LEU A 187 -8.87 44.88 -10.57
CA LEU A 187 -8.39 45.90 -11.51
C LEU A 187 -9.55 46.45 -12.36
N LEU A 188 -10.45 45.58 -12.82
CA LEU A 188 -11.65 45.98 -13.55
C LEU A 188 -12.54 46.93 -12.74
N ARG A 189 -12.71 46.65 -11.45
CA ARG A 189 -13.54 47.47 -10.55
C ARG A 189 -12.90 48.83 -10.21
N GLU A 190 -11.57 48.86 -10.12
CA GLU A 190 -10.82 50.07 -9.74
C GLU A 190 -10.53 51.00 -10.93
N SER A 191 -10.47 50.45 -12.15
CA SER A 191 -10.10 51.19 -13.35
C SER A 191 -11.33 51.78 -14.06
N LYS A 192 -11.32 53.08 -14.33
CA LYS A 192 -12.41 53.76 -15.05
C LYS A 192 -12.23 53.73 -16.56
N GLU A 193 -10.99 53.73 -17.02
CA GLU A 193 -10.64 53.75 -18.44
C GLU A 193 -9.95 52.44 -18.84
N PRO A 194 -10.07 52.01 -20.12
CA PRO A 194 -9.40 50.80 -20.61
C PRO A 194 -7.88 50.89 -20.48
N LYS A 195 -7.30 52.09 -20.59
CA LYS A 195 -5.86 52.30 -20.45
C LYS A 195 -5.36 51.98 -19.04
N ASP A 196 -6.05 52.48 -18.01
CA ASP A 196 -5.72 52.20 -16.61
C ASP A 196 -5.82 50.71 -16.29
N TYR A 197 -6.86 50.05 -16.85
CA TYR A 197 -7.05 48.62 -16.70
C TYR A 197 -5.88 47.81 -17.27
N PHE A 198 -5.45 48.13 -18.50
CA PHE A 198 -4.31 47.45 -19.11
C PHE A 198 -2.97 47.81 -18.46
N GLU A 199 -2.78 49.04 -17.97
CA GLU A 199 -1.62 49.38 -17.13
C GLU A 199 -1.58 48.56 -15.84
N GLY A 200 -2.74 48.35 -15.21
CA GLY A 200 -2.89 47.47 -14.06
C GLY A 200 -2.53 46.01 -14.38
N LEU A 201 -3.08 45.46 -15.47
CA LEU A 201 -2.78 44.11 -15.93
C LEU A 201 -1.29 43.95 -16.26
N LYS A 202 -0.70 44.95 -16.92
CA LYS A 202 0.73 44.97 -17.27
C LYS A 202 1.60 44.84 -16.02
N ARG A 203 1.31 45.60 -14.96
CA ARG A 203 2.06 45.56 -13.70
C ARG A 203 1.84 44.24 -12.95
N GLU A 204 0.58 43.81 -12.81
CA GLU A 204 0.23 42.63 -12.02
C GLU A 204 0.77 41.33 -12.62
N PHE A 205 0.74 41.22 -13.96
CA PHE A 205 1.23 40.04 -14.68
C PHE A 205 2.62 40.25 -15.29
N ASN A 206 3.31 41.36 -14.97
CA ASN A 206 4.64 41.70 -15.49
C ASN A 206 4.74 41.53 -17.02
N VAL A 207 3.78 42.08 -17.76
CA VAL A 207 3.78 42.04 -19.23
C VAL A 207 4.65 43.18 -19.75
N LYS A 208 5.40 42.98 -20.83
CA LYS A 208 6.26 44.01 -21.41
C LYS A 208 5.46 45.07 -22.17
N ARG A 209 4.51 44.63 -23.00
CA ARG A 209 3.65 45.52 -23.77
C ARG A 209 2.29 44.89 -24.00
N ILE A 210 1.25 45.72 -24.01
CA ILE A 210 -0.11 45.32 -24.40
C ILE A 210 -0.56 46.22 -25.55
N SER A 211 -1.03 45.64 -26.65
CA SER A 211 -1.55 46.37 -27.81
C SER A 211 -2.95 45.88 -28.16
N VAL A 212 -3.88 46.79 -28.43
CA VAL A 212 -5.24 46.47 -28.88
C VAL A 212 -5.41 46.90 -30.32
N ILE A 213 -5.80 45.97 -31.18
CA ILE A 213 -5.94 46.15 -32.64
C ILE A 213 -7.37 45.74 -33.06
N PRO A 214 -8.19 46.62 -33.66
CA PRO A 214 -9.48 46.25 -34.23
C PRO A 214 -9.28 45.34 -35.45
N VAL A 215 -10.12 44.30 -35.56
CA VAL A 215 -10.08 43.29 -36.62
C VAL A 215 -11.49 42.96 -37.11
N ASN A 216 -11.61 42.51 -38.37
CA ASN A 216 -12.89 42.14 -39.00
C ASN A 216 -13.21 40.63 -38.90
N GLU A 217 -12.29 39.82 -38.36
CA GLU A 217 -12.45 38.37 -38.28
C GLU A 217 -13.33 37.96 -37.09
N VAL A 218 -14.29 37.07 -37.36
CA VAL A 218 -15.41 36.73 -36.46
C VAL A 218 -14.99 35.89 -35.26
N GLU A 219 -13.91 35.12 -35.34
CA GLU A 219 -13.45 34.25 -34.26
C GLU A 219 -12.06 33.70 -34.63
N GLY A 220 -11.12 33.75 -33.70
CA GLY A 220 -9.81 33.13 -33.85
C GLY A 220 -9.39 32.47 -32.55
N GLU A 221 -8.77 31.28 -32.65
CA GLU A 221 -8.08 30.65 -31.51
C GLU A 221 -6.92 31.54 -31.03
N GLU A 222 -6.47 31.35 -29.79
CA GLU A 222 -5.30 32.08 -29.29
C GLU A 222 -4.06 31.75 -30.13
N VAL A 223 -3.40 32.78 -30.66
CA VAL A 223 -2.18 32.61 -31.47
C VAL A 223 -0.95 32.85 -30.59
N PHE A 224 -0.09 31.83 -30.52
CA PHE A 224 1.16 31.85 -29.76
C PHE A 224 2.35 32.01 -30.70
N ASP A 225 3.13 33.07 -30.53
CA ASP A 225 4.45 33.22 -31.15
C ASP A 225 5.52 33.05 -30.05
N TYR A 226 6.08 31.84 -29.97
CA TYR A 226 7.08 31.49 -28.96
C TYR A 226 8.44 32.15 -29.19
N ASP A 227 8.76 32.52 -30.43
CA ASP A 227 10.04 33.12 -30.79
C ASP A 227 10.07 34.60 -30.39
N LYS A 228 8.95 35.31 -30.60
CA LYS A 228 8.80 36.71 -30.21
C LYS A 228 8.26 36.91 -28.79
N GLY A 229 7.76 35.84 -28.15
CA GLY A 229 7.14 35.94 -26.83
C GLY A 229 5.79 36.64 -26.85
N THR A 230 5.02 36.55 -27.94
CA THR A 230 3.73 37.23 -28.06
C THR A 230 2.54 36.29 -28.00
N LEU A 231 1.53 36.65 -27.21
CA LEU A 231 0.22 36.01 -27.15
C LEU A 231 -0.82 36.94 -27.78
N SER A 232 -1.53 36.47 -28.79
CA SER A 232 -2.66 37.19 -29.38
C SER A 232 -3.99 36.56 -28.98
N VAL A 233 -4.88 37.36 -28.40
CA VAL A 233 -6.21 36.94 -27.97
C VAL A 233 -7.26 37.72 -28.75
N PHE A 234 -8.17 37.00 -29.41
CA PHE A 234 -9.30 37.60 -30.09
C PHE A 234 -10.45 37.82 -29.10
N VAL A 235 -11.07 38.99 -29.17
CA VAL A 235 -12.14 39.45 -28.29
C VAL A 235 -13.28 39.95 -29.14
N LYS A 236 -14.46 39.41 -28.91
CA LYS A 236 -15.70 39.92 -29.49
C LYS A 236 -16.18 41.12 -28.69
N LEU A 237 -16.43 42.23 -29.36
CA LEU A 237 -17.06 43.42 -28.80
C LEU A 237 -18.53 43.47 -29.23
N ASP A 238 -19.31 44.38 -28.67
CA ASP A 238 -20.73 44.56 -29.03
C ASP A 238 -20.90 45.00 -30.50
N ARG A 239 -19.92 45.76 -31.01
CA ARG A 239 -19.84 46.30 -32.37
C ARG A 239 -18.44 46.05 -32.96
N GLY A 240 -18.15 44.81 -33.34
CA GLY A 240 -16.92 44.41 -34.04
C GLY A 240 -16.02 43.49 -33.21
N TYR A 241 -14.77 43.32 -33.66
CA TYR A 241 -13.80 42.44 -33.02
C TYR A 241 -12.48 43.17 -32.74
N ALA A 242 -11.79 42.70 -31.71
CA ALA A 242 -10.49 43.22 -31.30
C ALA A 242 -9.51 42.07 -31.10
N LYS A 243 -8.24 42.35 -31.38
CA LYS A 243 -7.12 41.49 -31.11
C LYS A 243 -6.24 42.16 -30.06
N VAL A 244 -6.16 41.55 -28.89
CA VAL A 244 -5.28 41.98 -27.80
C VAL A 244 -3.97 41.20 -27.90
N VAL A 245 -2.86 41.90 -28.09
CA VAL A 245 -1.53 41.32 -28.21
C VAL A 245 -0.73 41.63 -26.95
N TYR A 246 -0.36 40.59 -26.23
CA TYR A 246 0.53 40.64 -25.07
C TYR A 246 1.95 40.26 -25.50
N GLU A 247 2.92 41.13 -25.24
CA GLU A 247 4.35 40.81 -25.38
C GLU A 247 4.91 40.47 -23.99
N LEU A 248 5.43 39.25 -23.85
CA LEU A 248 6.04 38.75 -22.63
C LEU A 248 7.56 38.72 -22.77
N ASP A 249 8.24 39.25 -21.77
CA ASP A 249 9.67 39.08 -21.60
C ASP A 249 9.91 38.45 -20.23
N PRO A 250 10.54 37.28 -20.14
CA PRO A 250 11.05 36.42 -21.23
C PRO A 250 9.97 35.55 -21.95
N PRO A 251 10.19 35.13 -23.21
CA PRO A 251 9.22 34.34 -24.00
C PRO A 251 8.77 33.02 -23.38
N PHE A 252 9.60 32.40 -22.53
CA PHE A 252 9.25 31.12 -21.88
C PHE A 252 7.99 31.20 -21.02
N ARG A 253 7.59 32.41 -20.62
CA ARG A 253 6.38 32.64 -19.82
C ARG A 253 5.10 32.24 -20.55
N LEU A 254 5.12 32.15 -21.88
CA LEU A 254 4.06 31.54 -22.69
C LEU A 254 3.88 30.03 -22.44
N ARG A 255 4.71 29.38 -21.61
CA ARG A 255 4.53 27.97 -21.23
C ARG A 255 3.72 27.79 -19.95
N ASP A 256 3.45 28.86 -19.21
CA ASP A 256 2.63 28.79 -18.00
C ASP A 256 1.14 28.87 -18.37
N PRO A 257 0.37 27.76 -18.31
CA PRO A 257 -1.04 27.76 -18.66
C PRO A 257 -1.88 28.65 -17.74
N VAL A 258 -1.45 28.86 -16.49
CA VAL A 258 -2.19 29.69 -15.52
C VAL A 258 -2.04 31.17 -15.86
N LEU A 259 -0.86 31.58 -16.32
CA LEU A 259 -0.63 32.95 -16.81
C LEU A 259 -1.38 33.20 -18.12
N ILE A 260 -1.29 32.28 -19.08
CA ILE A 260 -1.99 32.40 -20.36
C ILE A 260 -3.49 32.57 -20.12
N GLN A 261 -4.08 31.70 -19.31
CA GLN A 261 -5.51 31.79 -19.00
C GLN A 261 -5.87 33.13 -18.33
N ALA A 262 -5.04 33.62 -17.41
CA ALA A 262 -5.27 34.92 -16.79
C ALA A 262 -5.23 36.07 -17.82
N LEU A 263 -4.30 36.05 -18.77
CA LEU A 263 -4.21 37.05 -19.83
C LEU A 263 -5.38 36.95 -20.82
N VAL A 264 -5.81 35.74 -21.17
CA VAL A 264 -6.98 35.52 -22.03
C VAL A 264 -8.26 36.06 -21.38
N GLU A 265 -8.50 35.72 -20.11
CA GLU A 265 -9.64 36.25 -19.37
C GLU A 265 -9.56 37.77 -19.22
N GLY A 266 -8.36 38.31 -18.95
CA GLY A 266 -8.13 39.76 -18.89
C GLY A 266 -8.41 40.47 -20.22
N ALA A 267 -8.03 39.88 -21.36
CA ALA A 267 -8.34 40.41 -22.68
C ALA A 267 -9.85 40.40 -22.96
N LYS A 268 -10.53 39.29 -22.65
CA LYS A 268 -11.96 39.14 -22.91
C LYS A 268 -12.80 40.17 -22.17
N LEU A 269 -12.36 40.64 -21.01
CA LEU A 269 -13.04 41.70 -20.25
C LEU A 269 -12.93 43.09 -20.88
N LEU A 270 -12.15 43.27 -21.95
CA LEU A 270 -12.12 44.51 -22.73
C LEU A 270 -13.51 44.89 -23.26
N SER A 271 -14.36 43.90 -23.58
CA SER A 271 -15.74 44.14 -24.05
C SER A 271 -16.58 44.96 -23.08
N LEU A 272 -16.21 45.03 -21.79
CA LEU A 272 -16.90 45.84 -20.79
C LEU A 272 -16.52 47.33 -20.84
N TYR A 273 -15.42 47.69 -21.51
CA TYR A 273 -14.98 49.08 -21.65
C TYR A 273 -15.26 49.66 -23.03
N VAL A 274 -15.31 48.83 -24.07
CA VAL A 274 -15.36 49.28 -25.47
C VAL A 274 -16.49 48.55 -26.17
N GLU A 275 -17.56 49.28 -26.52
CA GLU A 275 -18.66 48.73 -27.32
C GLU A 275 -18.18 48.35 -28.74
N GLY A 276 -17.30 49.15 -29.35
CA GLY A 276 -16.73 48.89 -30.67
C GLY A 276 -15.74 49.97 -31.11
N PHE A 277 -15.19 49.83 -32.31
CA PHE A 277 -14.27 50.79 -32.92
C PHE A 277 -14.87 51.38 -34.20
N GLU A 278 -14.54 52.63 -34.53
CA GLU A 278 -14.91 53.23 -35.83
C GLU A 278 -14.21 52.49 -36.99
N GLU A 279 -14.89 52.36 -38.14
CA GLU A 279 -14.34 51.71 -39.36
C GLU A 279 -12.98 52.31 -39.80
N SER A 280 -12.73 53.58 -39.49
CA SER A 280 -11.48 54.29 -39.81
C SER A 280 -10.24 53.83 -39.00
N ALA A 281 -10.46 53.04 -37.94
CA ALA A 281 -9.43 52.56 -37.02
C ALA A 281 -8.89 51.16 -37.38
N GLU A 282 -9.44 50.49 -38.39
CA GLU A 282 -9.07 49.13 -38.78
C GLU A 282 -7.55 48.94 -38.98
N GLY A 283 -6.99 47.90 -38.37
CA GLY A 283 -5.57 47.56 -38.45
C GLY A 283 -4.60 48.52 -37.73
N LYS A 284 -5.08 49.66 -37.23
CA LYS A 284 -4.27 50.61 -36.45
C LYS A 284 -4.28 50.22 -34.97
N GLN A 285 -3.14 50.37 -34.29
CA GLN A 285 -3.10 50.18 -32.83
C GLN A 285 -3.91 51.29 -32.15
N VAL A 286 -5.04 50.93 -31.54
CA VAL A 286 -5.94 51.91 -30.89
C VAL A 286 -5.49 52.19 -29.46
N LEU A 287 -4.86 51.22 -28.82
CA LEU A 287 -4.34 51.35 -27.46
C LEU A 287 -3.02 50.59 -27.33
N VAL A 288 -1.98 51.29 -26.86
CA VAL A 288 -0.66 50.73 -26.58
C VAL A 288 -0.28 51.10 -25.16
N VAL A 289 -0.07 50.09 -24.33
CA VAL A 289 0.57 50.25 -23.01
C VAL A 289 1.97 49.67 -23.12
N GLY A 290 2.94 50.56 -23.33
CA GLY A 290 4.37 50.26 -23.43
C GLY A 290 5.07 50.27 -22.09
#